data_AF-A0A358XTE5-F1
#
_entry.id   AF-A0A358XTE5-F1
#
_cell.length_a   1.000
_cell.length_b   1.000
_cell.length_c   1.000
_cell.angle_alpha   90.00
_cell.angle_beta   90.00
_cell.angle_gamma   90.00
#
_symmetry.space_group_name_H-M   'P 1'
#
loop_
_entity.id
_entity.type
_entity.pdbx_description
1 polymer ?
#
loop_
_entity_poly.entity_id
_entity_poly.type
_entity_poly.pdbx_seq_one_letter_code
_entity_poly.pdbx_strand_id
1 'polypeptide(L)'
;MSKIQRKGARRIADISIDCLASLNRGEIETANLMEWLAVDRRFLLEYILQQNGRIHYLKPILALLDQLQKPTVNSINETIGRALFDLITQYRDNTFLTILSNHTADLVRCWATYTVGDDKHLEIEKLLLSMGPFFADRHFWGRGKNWMGVRNKKD
;
A
#
# COMPACT_ATOMS: atom_id res chain seq x y z
N MET A 1 -21.22 15.20 11.69
CA MET A 1 -20.15 16.22 11.78
C MET A 1 -19.12 15.91 10.69
N SER A 2 -18.87 16.83 9.74
CA SER A 2 -17.83 16.63 8.74
C SER A 2 -16.46 16.71 9.42
N LYS A 3 -15.71 15.60 9.41
CA LYS A 3 -14.33 15.58 9.89
C LYS A 3 -13.53 16.57 9.03
N ILE A 4 -12.96 17.61 9.63
CA ILE A 4 -12.09 18.54 8.90
C ILE A 4 -10.91 17.74 8.36
N GLN A 5 -10.81 17.67 7.04
CA GLN A 5 -9.76 16.93 6.35
C GLN A 5 -8.47 17.75 6.42
N ARG A 6 -7.36 17.12 6.83
CA ARG A 6 -6.05 17.77 6.90
C ARG A 6 -5.61 18.15 5.47
N LYS A 7 -5.12 19.37 5.27
CA LYS A 7 -4.61 19.83 3.95
C LYS A 7 -3.20 19.30 3.62
N GLY A 8 -2.44 18.99 4.67
CA GLY A 8 -1.05 18.55 4.59
C GLY A 8 -0.05 19.64 4.20
N ALA A 9 1.24 19.32 4.35
CA ALA A 9 2.32 20.24 4.04
C ALA A 9 2.51 20.43 2.52
N ARG A 10 2.94 21.63 2.08
CA ARG A 10 3.21 21.91 0.65
C ARG A 10 4.57 21.41 0.17
N ARG A 11 5.50 21.14 1.08
CA ARG A 11 6.83 20.58 0.82
C ARG A 11 7.13 19.51 1.87
N ILE A 12 7.95 18.52 1.52
CA ILE A 12 8.38 17.47 2.46
C ILE A 12 9.06 18.06 3.71
N ALA A 13 9.91 19.07 3.52
CA ALA A 13 10.62 19.75 4.61
C ALA A 13 9.70 20.50 5.59
N ASP A 14 8.44 20.75 5.21
CA ASP A 14 7.46 21.43 6.07
C ASP A 14 6.56 20.45 6.83
N ILE A 15 6.76 19.13 6.66
CA ILE A 15 6.04 18.11 7.43
C ILE A 15 6.63 18.08 8.84
N SER A 16 5.80 18.29 9.86
CA SER A 16 6.26 18.21 11.24
C SER A 16 6.74 16.80 11.58
N ILE A 17 7.71 16.71 12.49
CA ILE A 17 8.28 15.43 12.94
C ILE A 17 7.18 14.50 13.46
N ASP A 18 6.26 15.02 14.27
CA ASP A 18 5.14 14.23 14.82
C ASP A 18 4.22 13.71 13.71
N CYS A 19 3.92 14.54 12.71
CA CYS A 19 3.10 14.13 11.58
C CYS A 19 3.80 13.03 10.76
N LEU A 20 5.09 13.20 10.47
CA LEU A 20 5.88 12.20 9.74
C LEU A 20 5.96 10.89 10.52
N ALA A 21 6.13 10.95 11.84
CA ALA A 21 6.17 9.77 12.70
C ALA A 21 4.85 9.00 12.68
N SER A 22 3.69 9.69 12.77
CA SER A 22 2.37 9.05 12.67
C SER A 22 2.09 8.48 11.29
N LEU A 23 2.53 9.16 10.22
CA LEU A 23 2.45 8.64 8.85
C LEU A 23 3.29 7.36 8.68
N ASN A 24 4.52 7.38 9.20
CA ASN A 24 5.44 6.24 9.16
C ASN A 24 4.95 5.03 9.97
N ARG A 25 4.17 5.24 11.04
CA ARG A 25 3.50 4.17 11.79
C ARG A 25 2.14 3.77 11.22
N GLY A 26 1.66 4.45 10.19
CA GLY A 26 0.37 4.18 9.55
C GLY A 26 -0.85 4.57 10.39
N GLU A 27 -0.67 5.44 11.39
CA GLU A 27 -1.72 5.88 12.33
C GLU A 27 -2.70 6.86 11.69
N ILE A 28 -2.26 7.57 10.64
CA ILE A 28 -3.05 8.55 9.90
C ILE A 28 -2.88 8.37 8.40
N GLU A 29 -3.86 8.87 7.64
CA GLU A 29 -3.79 8.96 6.18
C GLU A 29 -2.92 10.12 5.73
N THR A 30 -2.32 9.95 4.56
CA THR A 30 -1.66 11.04 3.85
C THR A 30 -2.70 12.07 3.42
N ALA A 31 -2.42 13.35 3.66
CA ALA A 31 -3.30 14.43 3.25
C ALA A 31 -3.09 14.82 1.78
N ASN A 32 -1.87 14.63 1.26
CA ASN A 32 -1.49 15.01 -0.09
C ASN A 32 -0.27 14.21 -0.59
N LEU A 33 0.15 14.49 -1.83
CA LEU A 33 1.29 13.83 -2.47
C LEU A 33 2.62 14.02 -1.71
N MET A 34 2.86 15.17 -1.08
CA MET A 34 4.13 15.43 -0.41
C MET A 34 4.32 14.51 0.79
N GLU A 35 3.26 14.31 1.56
CA GLU A 35 3.27 13.36 2.68
C GLU A 35 3.37 11.92 2.21
N TRP A 36 2.64 11.58 1.14
CA TRP A 36 2.76 10.27 0.52
C TRP A 36 4.19 9.98 0.06
N LEU A 37 4.90 10.95 -0.51
CA LEU A 37 6.30 10.83 -0.90
C LEU A 37 7.26 10.78 0.30
N ALA A 38 6.91 11.43 1.42
CA ALA A 38 7.76 11.51 2.60
C ALA A 38 7.78 10.22 3.46
N VAL A 39 6.74 9.38 3.36
CA VAL A 39 6.65 8.15 4.16
C VAL A 39 7.80 7.18 3.86
N ASP A 40 8.48 6.74 4.91
CA ASP A 40 9.38 5.60 4.87
C ASP A 40 8.56 4.31 4.80
N ARG A 41 8.56 3.69 3.62
CA ARG A 41 7.79 2.48 3.33
C ARG A 41 8.39 1.23 3.95
N ARG A 42 9.70 1.20 4.20
CA ARG A 42 10.34 0.05 4.86
C ARG A 42 9.97 0.05 6.34
N PHE A 43 10.06 1.22 6.97
CA PHE A 43 9.62 1.38 8.37
C PHE A 43 8.12 1.13 8.53
N LEU A 44 7.27 1.68 7.65
CA LEU A 44 5.84 1.42 7.68
C LEU A 44 5.53 -0.07 7.55
N LEU A 45 6.18 -0.76 6.60
CA LEU A 45 6.01 -2.20 6.42
C LEU A 45 6.38 -2.98 7.69
N GLU A 46 7.58 -2.73 8.24
CA GLU A 46 8.05 -3.38 9.46
C GLU A 46 7.07 -3.16 10.62
N TYR A 47 6.63 -1.92 10.83
CA TYR A 47 5.70 -1.58 11.89
C TYR A 47 4.37 -2.33 11.75
N ILE A 48 3.76 -2.31 10.55
CA ILE A 48 2.49 -3.01 10.31
C ILE A 48 2.64 -4.53 10.48
N LEU A 49 3.74 -5.12 10.00
CA LEU A 49 3.99 -6.55 10.18
C LEU A 49 4.18 -6.91 11.65
N GLN A 50 4.93 -6.10 12.41
CA GLN A 50 5.15 -6.33 13.84
C GLN A 50 3.85 -6.23 14.64
N GLN A 51 3.07 -5.15 14.45
CA GLN A 51 1.81 -4.92 15.17
C GLN A 51 0.80 -6.04 14.93
N ASN A 52 0.84 -6.67 13.76
CA ASN A 52 -0.05 -7.76 13.42
C ASN A 52 0.59 -9.15 13.64
N GLY A 53 1.80 -9.28 14.18
CA GLY A 53 2.42 -10.60 14.42
C GLY A 53 2.86 -11.35 13.15
N ARG A 54 3.10 -10.62 12.04
CA ARG A 54 3.57 -11.14 10.74
C ARG A 54 5.03 -10.76 10.45
N ILE A 55 5.85 -10.52 11.48
CA ILE A 55 7.24 -10.06 11.30
C ILE A 55 8.10 -10.99 10.44
N HIS A 56 7.74 -12.28 10.36
CA HIS A 56 8.41 -13.25 9.50
C HIS A 56 8.27 -12.95 7.99
N TYR A 57 7.29 -12.14 7.57
CA TYR A 57 7.17 -11.63 6.20
C TYR A 57 8.21 -10.56 5.87
N LEU A 58 8.80 -9.90 6.87
CA LEU A 58 9.65 -8.73 6.63
C LEU A 58 10.90 -9.08 5.84
N LYS A 59 11.65 -10.08 6.29
CA LYS A 59 12.94 -10.47 5.68
C LYS A 59 12.83 -10.78 4.18
N PRO A 60 11.90 -11.63 3.70
CA PRO A 60 11.78 -11.89 2.26
C PRO A 60 11.40 -10.64 1.45
N ILE A 61 10.55 -9.76 2.00
CA ILE A 61 10.16 -8.52 1.30
C ILE A 61 11.34 -7.55 1.23
N LEU A 62 12.11 -7.37 2.31
CA LEU A 62 13.30 -6.52 2.31
C LEU A 62 14.34 -7.01 1.29
N ALA A 63 14.55 -8.32 1.18
CA ALA A 63 15.45 -8.90 0.19
C ALA A 63 15.06 -8.55 -1.26
N LEU A 64 13.75 -8.53 -1.57
CA LEU A 64 13.26 -8.10 -2.87
C LEU A 64 13.46 -6.59 -3.09
N LEU A 65 13.26 -5.77 -2.06
CA LEU A 65 13.50 -4.33 -2.13
C LEU A 65 14.97 -3.98 -2.36
N ASP A 66 15.90 -4.77 -1.80
CA ASP A 66 17.34 -4.57 -1.95
C ASP A 66 17.85 -4.93 -3.36
N GLN A 67 17.08 -5.70 -4.13
CA GLN A 67 17.39 -6.04 -5.53
C GLN A 67 16.97 -4.95 -6.53
N LEU A 68 16.23 -3.93 -6.10
CA LEU A 68 15.82 -2.84 -6.98
C LEU A 68 17.01 -1.94 -7.34
N GLN A 69 17.42 -1.95 -8.61
CA GLN A 69 18.57 -1.15 -9.08
C GLN A 69 18.34 0.37 -9.04
N LYS A 70 17.11 0.81 -9.29
CA LYS A 70 16.72 2.24 -9.28
C LYS A 70 15.39 2.38 -8.55
N PRO A 71 15.39 2.26 -7.21
CA PRO A 71 14.15 2.21 -6.45
C PRO A 71 13.42 3.55 -6.57
N THR A 72 12.22 3.49 -7.11
CA THR A 72 11.27 4.59 -7.10
C THR A 72 10.19 4.32 -6.07
N VAL A 73 9.47 5.36 -5.68
CA VAL A 73 8.35 5.22 -4.75
C VAL A 73 7.28 4.25 -5.27
N ASN A 74 7.10 4.18 -6.59
CA ASN A 74 6.17 3.24 -7.22
C ASN A 74 6.69 1.81 -7.23
N SER A 75 7.95 1.61 -7.62
CA SER A 75 8.53 0.27 -7.65
C SER A 75 8.62 -0.33 -6.24
N ILE A 76 8.94 0.47 -5.22
CA ILE A 76 8.91 0.02 -3.82
C ILE A 76 7.51 -0.44 -3.43
N ASN A 77 6.48 0.36 -3.70
CA ASN A 77 5.10 0.01 -3.36
C ASN A 77 4.60 -1.23 -4.10
N GLU A 78 4.94 -1.37 -5.38
CA GLU A 78 4.61 -2.55 -6.17
C GLU A 78 5.31 -3.80 -5.63
N THR A 79 6.61 -3.72 -5.35
CA THR A 79 7.38 -4.83 -4.76
C THR A 79 6.80 -5.26 -3.42
N ILE A 80 6.48 -4.31 -2.53
CA ILE A 80 5.85 -4.62 -1.23
C ILE A 80 4.49 -5.28 -1.44
N GLY A 81 3.62 -4.68 -2.27
CA GLY A 81 2.27 -5.19 -2.50
C GLY A 81 2.24 -6.61 -3.06
N ARG A 82 3.06 -6.89 -4.09
CA ARG A 82 3.17 -8.24 -4.69
C ARG A 82 3.73 -9.26 -3.70
N ALA A 83 4.82 -8.91 -3.01
CA ALA A 83 5.44 -9.83 -2.06
C ALA A 83 4.52 -10.13 -0.86
N LEU A 84 3.77 -9.14 -0.37
CA LEU A 84 2.73 -9.35 0.63
C LEU A 84 1.64 -10.30 0.14
N PHE A 85 1.19 -10.14 -1.11
CA PHE A 85 0.20 -11.03 -1.71
C PHE A 85 0.71 -12.48 -1.80
N ASP A 86 1.92 -12.68 -2.30
CA ASP A 86 2.52 -14.01 -2.45
C ASP A 86 2.61 -14.71 -1.08
N LEU A 87 3.08 -14.00 -0.06
CA LEU A 87 3.18 -14.53 1.31
C LEU A 87 1.81 -14.80 1.91
N ILE A 88 0.86 -13.87 1.81
CA ILE A 88 -0.51 -14.07 2.28
C ILE A 88 -1.13 -15.31 1.63
N THR A 89 -0.94 -15.49 0.33
CA THR A 89 -1.46 -16.65 -0.41
C THR A 89 -0.78 -17.94 0.02
N GLN A 90 0.55 -17.94 0.11
CA GLN A 90 1.36 -19.09 0.54
C GLN A 90 0.96 -19.57 1.95
N TYR A 91 0.75 -18.63 2.88
CA TYR A 91 0.37 -18.93 4.27
C TYR A 91 -1.16 -18.99 4.49
N ARG A 92 -1.97 -18.76 3.45
CA ARG A 92 -3.44 -18.67 3.52
C ARG A 92 -3.95 -17.66 4.57
N ASP A 93 -3.25 -16.54 4.72
CA ASP A 93 -3.49 -15.51 5.75
C ASP A 93 -4.54 -14.47 5.32
N ASN A 94 -5.75 -14.94 4.99
CA ASN A 94 -6.87 -14.07 4.56
C ASN A 94 -7.26 -13.03 5.62
N THR A 95 -6.99 -13.30 6.89
CA THR A 95 -7.17 -12.33 7.98
C THR A 95 -6.27 -11.12 7.77
N PHE A 96 -5.01 -11.31 7.40
CA PHE A 96 -4.10 -10.20 7.17
C PHE A 96 -4.44 -9.39 5.91
N LEU A 97 -4.91 -10.04 4.84
CA LEU A 97 -5.48 -9.33 3.69
C LEU A 97 -6.63 -8.40 4.07
N THR A 98 -7.52 -8.88 4.93
CA THR A 98 -8.65 -8.09 5.45
C THR A 98 -8.14 -6.88 6.27
N ILE A 99 -7.11 -7.08 7.10
CA ILE A 99 -6.47 -6.02 7.89
C ILE A 99 -5.87 -4.95 6.96
N LEU A 100 -5.08 -5.35 5.96
CA LEU A 100 -4.46 -4.41 5.02
C LEU A 100 -5.51 -3.61 4.24
N SER A 101 -6.58 -4.27 3.78
CA SER A 101 -7.63 -3.65 2.97
C SER A 101 -8.46 -2.61 3.73
N ASN A 102 -8.56 -2.75 5.06
CA ASN A 102 -9.32 -1.85 5.93
C ASN A 102 -8.40 -0.96 6.80
N HIS A 103 -7.09 -0.94 6.52
CA HIS A 103 -6.13 -0.23 7.34
C HIS A 103 -6.35 1.29 7.32
N THR A 104 -6.02 2.00 8.41
CA THR A 104 -6.18 3.45 8.48
C THR A 104 -5.32 4.19 7.48
N ALA A 105 -4.05 3.82 7.30
CA ALA A 105 -3.18 4.42 6.29
C ALA A 105 -3.55 4.00 4.85
N ASP A 106 -3.71 4.99 3.97
CA ASP A 106 -4.00 4.84 2.54
C ASP A 106 -2.90 4.07 1.80
N LEU A 107 -1.63 4.25 2.18
CA LEU A 107 -0.49 3.51 1.63
C LEU A 107 -0.59 2.00 1.87
N VAL A 108 -1.06 1.59 3.04
CA VAL A 108 -1.22 0.18 3.40
C VAL A 108 -2.38 -0.43 2.60
N ARG A 109 -3.49 0.30 2.47
CA ARG A 109 -4.61 -0.12 1.61
C ARG A 109 -4.18 -0.23 0.14
N CYS A 110 -3.29 0.66 -0.34
CA CYS A 110 -2.70 0.55 -1.69
C CYS A 110 -1.91 -0.75 -1.88
N TRP A 111 -1.25 -1.30 -0.87
CA TRP A 111 -0.56 -2.58 -1.04
C TRP A 111 -1.53 -3.74 -1.24
N ALA A 112 -2.69 -3.69 -0.57
CA ALA A 112 -3.74 -4.69 -0.76
C ALA A 112 -4.31 -4.68 -2.20
N THR A 113 -4.19 -3.60 -2.99
CA THR A 113 -4.69 -3.62 -4.38
C THR A 113 -3.79 -4.40 -5.34
N TYR A 114 -2.51 -4.60 -5.00
CA TYR A 114 -1.60 -5.43 -5.81
C TYR A 114 -1.94 -6.92 -5.73
N THR A 115 -2.79 -7.32 -4.78
CA THR A 115 -3.30 -8.69 -4.63
C THR A 115 -4.24 -9.10 -5.76
N VAL A 116 -4.83 -8.11 -6.42
CA VAL A 116 -5.86 -8.33 -7.44
C VAL A 116 -5.21 -8.42 -8.82
N GLY A 117 -4.19 -7.60 -9.12
CA GLY A 117 -3.65 -7.42 -10.47
C GLY A 117 -2.81 -8.56 -11.08
N ASP A 118 -2.42 -9.58 -10.32
CA ASP A 118 -1.44 -10.59 -10.77
C ASP A 118 -1.97 -12.02 -10.87
N ASP A 119 -3.22 -12.26 -10.46
CA ASP A 119 -3.85 -13.55 -10.69
C ASP A 119 -4.26 -13.68 -12.16
N LYS A 120 -3.45 -14.43 -12.92
CA LYS A 120 -3.71 -14.75 -14.35
C LYS A 120 -5.02 -15.51 -14.55
N HIS A 121 -5.60 -16.07 -13.49
CA HIS A 121 -6.85 -16.81 -13.49
C HIS A 121 -8.06 -15.98 -13.03
N LEU A 122 -7.85 -14.76 -12.51
CA LEU A 122 -8.98 -13.87 -12.23
C LEU A 122 -9.50 -13.26 -13.54
N GLU A 123 -10.73 -13.62 -13.88
CA GLU A 123 -11.53 -12.93 -14.90
C GLU A 123 -11.61 -11.44 -14.56
N ILE A 124 -11.48 -10.60 -15.59
CA ILE A 124 -11.44 -9.13 -15.48
C ILE A 124 -12.64 -8.59 -14.68
N GLU A 125 -13.78 -9.26 -14.72
CA GLU A 125 -14.99 -8.86 -13.98
C GLU A 125 -14.86 -9.09 -12.47
N LYS A 126 -14.25 -10.21 -12.04
CA LYS A 126 -13.95 -10.51 -10.62
C LYS A 126 -12.83 -9.62 -10.09
N LEU A 127 -11.89 -9.26 -10.95
CA LEU A 127 -10.85 -8.27 -10.70
C LEU A 127 -11.48 -6.90 -10.37
N LEU A 128 -12.42 -6.44 -11.21
CA LEU A 128 -13.10 -5.16 -11.02
C LEU A 128 -14.01 -5.15 -9.78
N LEU A 129 -14.71 -6.26 -9.49
CA LEU A 129 -15.55 -6.41 -8.29
C LEU A 129 -14.71 -6.40 -6.99
N SER A 130 -13.58 -7.12 -6.96
CA SER A 130 -12.66 -7.10 -5.81
C SER A 130 -11.94 -5.75 -5.66
N MET A 131 -11.80 -4.99 -6.75
CA MET A 131 -11.34 -3.60 -6.71
C MET A 131 -12.42 -2.60 -6.23
N GLY A 132 -13.71 -2.99 -6.18
CA GLY A 132 -14.85 -2.14 -5.82
C GLY A 132 -14.68 -1.33 -4.52
N PRO A 133 -14.25 -1.93 -3.40
CA PRO A 133 -13.97 -1.22 -2.15
C PRO A 133 -12.85 -0.17 -2.30
N PHE A 134 -11.88 -0.39 -3.17
CA PHE A 134 -10.76 0.52 -3.42
C PHE A 134 -11.13 1.69 -4.34
N PHE A 135 -12.15 1.53 -5.19
CA PHE A 135 -12.73 2.64 -5.96
C PHE A 135 -13.57 3.59 -5.10
N ALA A 136 -14.12 3.11 -3.98
CA ALA A 136 -14.90 3.91 -3.02
C ALA A 136 -14.02 4.70 -2.02
N ASP A 137 -12.72 4.41 -1.96
CA ASP A 137 -11.77 5.09 -1.09
C ASP A 137 -11.50 6.52 -1.60
N ARG A 138 -12.03 7.50 -0.86
CA ARG A 138 -11.94 8.94 -1.18
C ARG A 138 -10.52 9.50 -1.06
N HIS A 139 -9.61 8.79 -0.41
CA HIS A 139 -8.21 9.19 -0.23
C HIS A 139 -7.24 8.44 -1.15
N PHE A 140 -7.74 7.54 -1.98
CA PHE A 140 -6.92 6.76 -2.89
C PHE A 140 -6.38 7.61 -4.04
N TRP A 141 -5.22 8.24 -3.85
CA TRP A 141 -4.42 8.86 -4.92
C TRP A 141 -3.98 7.83 -5.99
N GLY A 142 -4.23 6.53 -5.77
CA GLY A 142 -3.97 5.42 -6.67
C GLY A 142 -4.99 5.20 -7.80
N ARG A 143 -5.98 6.10 -8.02
CA ARG A 143 -6.92 6.00 -9.16
C ARG A 143 -6.21 5.88 -10.52
N GLY A 144 -4.97 6.37 -10.66
CA GLY A 144 -4.15 6.17 -11.86
C GLY A 144 -3.30 4.88 -11.87
N LYS A 145 -3.11 4.20 -10.73
CA LYS A 145 -2.18 3.07 -10.57
C LYS A 145 -2.87 1.70 -10.50
N ASN A 146 -4.12 1.61 -10.03
CA ASN A 146 -4.97 0.42 -10.26
C ASN A 146 -5.05 0.09 -11.76
N TRP A 147 -4.87 1.09 -12.62
CA TRP A 147 -4.89 0.92 -14.07
C TRP A 147 -3.60 0.31 -14.66
N MET A 148 -2.43 0.48 -14.04
CA MET A 148 -1.17 0.00 -14.63
C MET A 148 -0.99 -1.53 -14.55
N GLY A 149 -1.56 -2.18 -13.52
CA GLY A 149 -1.62 -3.64 -13.45
C GLY A 149 -2.57 -4.24 -14.48
N VAL A 150 -3.69 -3.55 -14.77
CA VAL A 150 -4.70 -3.99 -15.75
C VAL A 150 -4.23 -3.75 -17.19
N ARG A 151 -3.52 -2.66 -17.48
CA ARG A 151 -3.08 -2.30 -18.84
C ARG A 151 -1.96 -3.17 -19.42
N ASN A 152 -1.20 -3.87 -18.58
CA ASN A 152 -0.12 -4.75 -19.06
C ASN A 152 -0.60 -6.13 -19.49
N LYS A 153 -1.91 -6.42 -19.43
CA LYS A 153 -2.51 -7.48 -20.25
C LYS A 153 -2.56 -6.97 -21.70
N LYS A 154 -1.51 -7.23 -22.46
CA LYS A 154 -1.63 -7.29 -23.93
C LYS A 154 -2.34 -8.60 -24.27
N ASP A 155 -3.35 -8.50 -25.12
CA ASP A 155 -3.96 -9.63 -25.81
C ASP A 155 -2.91 -10.49 -26.54
#